data_AF-A0A526XMW0-F1
#
_entry.id   AF-A0A526XMW0-F1
#
_cell.length_a   1.000
_cell.length_b   1.000
_cell.length_c   1.000
_cell.angle_alpha   90.00
_cell.angle_beta   90.00
_cell.angle_gamma   90.00
#
_symmetry.space_group_name_H-M   'P 1'
#
loop_
_entity.id
_entity.type
_entity.pdbx_description
1 polymer ?
#
loop_
_entity_poly.entity_id
_entity_poly.type
_entity_poly.pdbx_seq_one_letter_code
_entity_poly.pdbx_strand_id
1 'polypeptide(L)' 'AAAPPPEAVLSGMADAGFAVTHLYGLTETYGPAVVNEWQGEWDGLEKGQKAARKARQGVRYAALEDLTVMDPETME' A
#
# COMPACT_ATOMS: atom_id res chain seq x y z
N ALA A 1 5.75 -11.03 3.71
CA ALA A 1 5.97 -9.60 4.00
C ALA A 1 5.54 -9.33 5.42
N ALA A 2 6.18 -8.34 6.05
CA ALA A 2 5.83 -7.88 7.39
C ALA A 2 4.53 -7.04 7.38
N ALA A 3 4.05 -6.71 8.57
CA ALA A 3 2.87 -5.89 8.79
C ALA A 3 3.00 -4.47 8.17
N PRO A 4 1.88 -3.81 7.84
CA PRO A 4 1.90 -2.41 7.39
C PRO A 4 2.69 -1.53 8.36
N PRO A 5 3.58 -0.64 7.87
CA PRO A 5 4.21 0.34 8.74
C PRO A 5 3.13 1.27 9.33
N PRO A 6 3.25 1.67 10.61
CA PRO A 6 2.29 2.56 11.25
C PRO A 6 2.14 3.89 10.51
N GLU A 7 0.92 4.44 10.50
CA GLU A 7 0.58 5.69 9.81
C GLU A 7 1.48 6.87 10.23
N ALA A 8 1.85 6.93 11.51
CA ALA A 8 2.76 7.95 12.05
C ALA A 8 4.14 7.90 11.37
N VAL A 9 4.64 6.70 11.02
CA VAL A 9 5.92 6.53 10.33
C VAL A 9 5.82 7.03 8.88
N LEU A 10 4.73 6.69 8.18
CA LEU A 10 4.48 7.16 6.81
C LEU A 10 4.31 8.69 6.75
N SER A 11 3.63 9.28 7.73
CA SER A 11 3.48 10.73 7.84
C SER A 11 4.83 11.41 8.07
N GLY A 12 5.65 10.90 8.98
CA GLY A 12 6.97 11.48 9.26
C GLY A 12 7.90 11.44 8.04
N MET A 13 7.87 10.35 7.27
CA MET A 13 8.65 10.25 6.03
C MET A 13 8.17 11.22 4.95
N ALA A 14 6.85 11.42 4.82
CA ALA A 14 6.29 12.40 3.89
C ALA A 14 6.69 13.83 4.28
N ASP A 15 6.63 14.18 5.56
CA ASP A 15 7.04 15.50 6.07
C ASP A 15 8.55 15.76 5.85
N ALA A 16 9.36 14.71 5.86
CA ALA A 16 10.78 14.76 5.54
C ALA A 16 11.09 14.76 4.02
N GLY A 17 10.07 14.78 3.16
CA GLY A 17 10.22 14.87 1.71
C GLY A 17 10.45 13.54 0.98
N PHE A 18 10.27 12.40 1.65
CA PHE A 18 10.44 11.09 1.03
C PHE A 18 9.15 10.59 0.35
N ALA A 19 9.30 10.09 -0.88
CA ALA A 19 8.25 9.36 -1.58
C ALA A 19 8.36 7.86 -1.28
N VAL A 20 7.65 7.41 -0.23
CA VAL A 20 7.66 6.01 0.21
C VAL A 20 6.62 5.19 -0.56
N THR A 21 7.08 4.11 -1.21
CA THR A 21 6.24 3.07 -1.81
C THR A 21 6.27 1.82 -0.93
N HIS A 22 5.11 1.33 -0.52
CA HIS A 22 5.00 0.15 0.33
C HIS A 22 4.65 -1.10 -0.49
N LEU A 23 5.40 -2.18 -0.24
CA LEU A 23 5.29 -3.42 -0.99
C LEU A 23 4.96 -4.58 -0.04
N TYR A 24 4.00 -5.43 -0.44
CA TYR A 24 3.62 -6.62 0.32
C TYR A 24 3.86 -7.88 -0.51
N GLY A 25 4.57 -8.87 0.02
CA GLY A 25 4.75 -10.21 -0.56
C GLY A 25 5.70 -11.07 0.28
N LEU A 26 5.64 -12.40 0.15
CA LEU A 26 6.71 -13.26 0.65
C LEU A 26 7.89 -13.13 -0.30
N THR A 27 9.02 -12.62 0.19
CA THR A 27 10.24 -12.43 -0.61
C THR A 27 10.83 -13.76 -1.09
N GLU A 28 10.28 -14.88 -0.63
CA GLU A 28 10.80 -16.25 -0.81
C GLU A 28 10.36 -16.91 -2.13
N THR A 29 9.37 -16.35 -2.84
CA THR A 29 8.84 -17.03 -4.04
C THR A 29 8.84 -16.15 -5.29
N TYR A 30 8.32 -14.92 -5.26
CA TYR A 30 8.29 -14.04 -6.46
C TYR A 30 8.16 -12.55 -6.08
N GLY A 31 9.22 -11.94 -5.52
CA GLY A 31 9.22 -10.51 -5.22
C GLY A 31 8.02 -10.04 -4.37
N PRO A 32 7.62 -8.76 -4.46
CA PRO A 32 6.41 -8.27 -3.82
C PRO A 32 5.17 -8.70 -4.61
N ALA A 33 4.15 -9.19 -3.91
CA ALA A 33 2.91 -9.69 -4.48
C ALA A 33 1.91 -8.58 -4.84
N VAL A 34 1.86 -7.52 -4.02
CA VAL A 34 1.07 -6.32 -4.29
C VAL A 34 1.87 -5.05 -3.97
N VAL A 35 1.61 -3.98 -4.70
CA VAL A 35 2.19 -2.64 -4.49
C VAL A 35 1.07 -1.60 -4.36
N ASN A 36 1.17 -0.73 -3.36
CA ASN A 36 0.30 0.45 -3.29
C ASN A 36 0.77 1.48 -4.32
N GLU A 37 0.31 1.30 -5.56
CA GLU A 37 0.54 2.28 -6.62
C GLU A 37 -0.26 3.55 -6.32
N TRP A 38 0.43 4.70 -6.36
CA TRP A 38 -0.20 5.97 -6.01
C TRP A 38 -1.10 6.43 -7.16
N GLN A 39 -2.35 6.73 -6.86
CA GLN A 39 -3.29 7.27 -7.85
C GLN A 39 -3.34 8.79 -7.74
N GLY A 40 -3.20 9.50 -8.87
CA GLY A 40 -3.19 10.97 -8.90
C GLY A 40 -4.46 11.62 -8.32
N GLU A 41 -5.58 10.92 -8.33
CA GLU A 41 -6.83 11.37 -7.68
C GLU A 41 -6.66 11.59 -6.17
N TRP A 42 -5.66 10.95 -5.54
CA TRP A 42 -5.39 11.07 -4.12
C TRP A 42 -4.60 12.33 -3.76
N ASP A 43 -4.08 13.07 -4.74
CA ASP A 43 -3.32 14.30 -4.51
C ASP A 43 -4.18 15.42 -3.89
N GLY A 44 -5.50 15.39 -4.13
CA GLY A 44 -6.45 16.34 -3.56
C GLY A 44 -6.90 16.03 -2.12
N LEU A 45 -6.51 14.89 -1.56
CA LEU A 45 -6.97 14.46 -0.23
C LEU A 45 -6.24 15.18 0.92
N GLU A 46 -6.93 15.28 2.05
CA GLU A 46 -6.34 15.75 3.31
C GLU A 46 -5.28 14.78 3.84
N LYS A 47 -4.34 15.26 4.66
CA LYS A 47 -3.15 14.50 5.10
C LYS A 47 -3.49 13.12 5.69
N GLY A 48 -4.47 13.06 6.59
CA GLY A 48 -4.89 11.78 7.21
C GLY A 48 -5.52 10.82 6.20
N GLN A 49 -6.28 11.33 5.23
CA GLN A 49 -6.88 10.51 4.17
C GLN A 49 -5.81 9.95 3.22
N LYS A 50 -4.78 10.74 2.90
CA LYS A 50 -3.61 10.28 2.12
C LYS A 50 -2.85 9.18 2.84
N ALA A 51 -2.59 9.35 4.13
CA ALA A 51 -1.88 8.36 4.93
C ALA A 51 -2.67 7.04 5.04
N ALA A 52 -3.99 7.11 5.24
CA ALA A 52 -4.88 5.95 5.19
C ALA A 52 -4.88 5.24 3.82
N ARG A 53 -4.77 5.96 2.69
CA ARG A 53 -4.64 5.36 1.35
C ARG A 53 -3.29 4.65 1.15
N LYS A 54 -2.19 5.27 1.59
CA LYS A 54 -0.84 4.67 1.53
C LYS A 54 -0.69 3.38 2.34
N ALA A 55 -1.46 3.25 3.43
CA ALA A 55 -1.40 2.06 4.28
C ALA A 55 -2.06 0.82 3.66
N ARG A 56 -2.91 0.96 2.64
CA ARG A 56 -3.65 -0.17 2.05
C ARG A 56 -2.75 -1.14 1.31
N GLN A 57 -3.12 -2.43 1.34
CA GLN A 57 -2.63 -3.38 0.35
C GLN A 57 -3.09 -2.92 -1.04
N GLY A 58 -2.15 -2.85 -1.97
CA GLY A 58 -2.38 -2.23 -3.27
C GLY A 58 -2.70 -3.23 -4.37
N VAL A 59 -2.31 -2.88 -5.59
CA VAL A 59 -2.57 -3.68 -6.79
C VAL A 59 -1.61 -4.85 -6.91
N ARG A 60 -2.10 -5.97 -7.41
CA ARG A 60 -1.34 -7.19 -7.69
C ARG A 60 -0.34 -7.01 -8.83
N TYR A 61 0.76 -7.76 -8.75
CA TYR A 61 1.68 -7.91 -9.88
C TYR A 61 1.05 -8.70 -11.01
N ALA A 62 1.45 -8.41 -12.26
CA ALA A 62 0.89 -9.05 -13.46
C ALA A 62 1.01 -10.58 -13.46
N ALA A 63 2.04 -11.14 -12.80
CA ALA A 63 2.23 -12.58 -12.68
C ALA A 63 1.32 -13.26 -11.63
N LEU A 64 0.48 -12.50 -10.92
CA LEU A 64 -0.38 -12.99 -9.83
C LEU A 64 -1.85 -12.83 -10.21
N GLU A 65 -2.22 -13.56 -11.26
CA GLU A 65 -3.51 -13.51 -11.97
C GLU A 65 -4.73 -13.81 -11.07
N ASP A 66 -4.53 -14.66 -10.06
CA ASP A 66 -5.59 -15.11 -9.14
C ASP A 66 -5.51 -14.43 -7.76
N LEU A 67 -4.59 -13.48 -7.55
CA LEU A 67 -4.52 -12.75 -6.29
C LEU A 67 -5.55 -11.61 -6.27
N THR A 68 -6.35 -11.54 -5.20
CA THR A 68 -7.26 -10.42 -4.95
C THR A 68 -7.08 -9.86 -3.54
N VAL A 69 -7.27 -8.56 -3.38
CA VAL A 69 -7.35 -7.88 -2.07
C VAL A 69 -8.82 -7.67 -1.77
N MET A 70 -9.32 -8.29 -0.69
CA MET A 70 -10.72 -8.24 -0.29
C MET A 70 -10.90 -7.34 0.93
N ASP A 71 -12.10 -6.80 1.07
CA ASP A 71 -12.52 -6.17 2.31
C ASP A 71 -12.59 -7.21 3.45
N PRO A 72 -12.00 -6.95 4.62
CA PRO A 72 -11.87 -7.96 5.67
C PRO A 72 -13.19 -8.29 6.40
N GLU A 73 -14.22 -7.43 6.29
CA GLU A 73 -15.51 -7.66 6.93
C GLU A 73 -16.48 -8.38 5.98
N THR A 74 -16.46 -8.02 4.71
CA THR A 74 -17.39 -8.54 3.68
C THR A 74 -16.82 -9.70 2.87
N MET A 75 -15.49 -9.81 2.80
CA MET A 75 -14.77 -10.76 1.95
C MET A 75 -15.10 -10.63 0.45
N GLU A 76 -15.49 -9.42 0.05
CA GLU A 76 -15.70 -9.00 -1.34
C GLU A 76 -14.47 -8.29 -1.91
#